data_AF-Q4ZSJ4-F1
#
_entry.id   AF-Q4ZSJ4-F1
#
_cell.length_a   1.000
_cell.length_b   1.000
_cell.length_c   1.000
_cell.angle_alpha   90.00
_cell.angle_beta   90.00
_cell.angle_gamma   90.00
#
_symmetry.space_group_name_H-M   'P 1'
#
loop_
_entity.id
_entity.type
_entity.pdbx_description
1 polymer ?
#
loop_
_entity_poly.entity_id
_entity_poly.type
_entity_poly.pdbx_seq_one_letter_code
_entity_poly.pdbx_strand_id
1 'polypeptide(L)'
;MFDIRNAATDIALFLSFATEIRREAVLYEQMFCDESSVAVANDTFPDTLSVIRRCVFVSVVTRLCAMFDPPESMNRENFSFAHLKTKYSDHFSDELLQDCIDIEDRVRDLGIKGFRNKLIAHHDRLAVFGDENYVHNIEQNDLPELLDSIIDLFCSLIDAMPGRGEITMTGKGAGDFSDSDNGAALLLALAVGSKK
;
A
#
# COMPACT_ATOMS: atom_id res chain seq x y z
N MET A 1 -21.29 -15.43 14.94
CA MET A 1 -20.75 -16.49 14.07
C MET A 1 -19.77 -15.79 13.15
N PHE A 2 -18.50 -16.14 13.20
CA PHE A 2 -17.48 -15.54 12.33
C PHE A 2 -17.79 -15.92 10.88
N ASP A 3 -17.80 -14.93 9.98
CA ASP A 3 -18.00 -15.15 8.56
C ASP A 3 -16.68 -14.91 7.82
N ILE A 4 -15.97 -16.01 7.56
CA ILE A 4 -14.69 -16.01 6.86
C ILE A 4 -14.79 -15.36 5.47
N ARG A 5 -15.98 -15.35 4.84
CA ARG A 5 -16.17 -14.76 3.50
C ARG A 5 -16.16 -13.24 3.56
N ASN A 6 -16.80 -12.66 4.57
CA ASN A 6 -16.74 -11.20 4.78
C ASN A 6 -15.33 -10.78 5.14
N ALA A 7 -14.64 -11.54 6.00
CA ALA A 7 -13.24 -11.29 6.33
C ALA A 7 -12.32 -11.33 5.11
N ALA A 8 -12.46 -12.37 4.28
CA ALA A 8 -11.69 -12.49 3.05
C ALA A 8 -12.00 -11.37 2.06
N THR A 9 -13.26 -10.93 1.95
CA THR A 9 -13.65 -9.83 1.05
C THR A 9 -13.03 -8.50 1.49
N ASP A 10 -13.12 -8.17 2.79
CA ASP A 10 -12.54 -6.95 3.34
C ASP A 10 -11.02 -6.90 3.14
N ILE A 11 -10.34 -8.01 3.45
CA ILE A 11 -8.89 -8.10 3.31
C ILE A 11 -8.49 -8.11 1.83
N ALA A 12 -9.26 -8.75 0.94
CA ALA A 12 -9.00 -8.72 -0.51
C ALA A 12 -9.08 -7.30 -1.08
N LEU A 13 -10.07 -6.51 -0.67
CA LEU A 13 -10.22 -5.12 -1.09
C LEU A 13 -9.02 -4.27 -0.63
N PHE A 14 -8.58 -4.45 0.61
CA PHE A 14 -7.40 -3.78 1.13
C PHE A 14 -6.12 -4.18 0.40
N LEU A 15 -5.90 -5.48 0.21
CA LEU A 15 -4.73 -5.99 -0.48
C LEU A 15 -4.69 -5.54 -1.95
N SER A 16 -5.83 -5.51 -2.63
CA SER A 16 -5.92 -4.97 -4.00
C SER A 16 -5.45 -3.52 -4.06
N PHE A 17 -5.80 -2.71 -3.06
CA PHE A 17 -5.32 -1.32 -2.98
C PHE A 17 -3.82 -1.24 -2.70
N ALA A 18 -3.30 -2.08 -1.79
CA ALA A 18 -1.87 -2.16 -1.49
C ALA A 18 -1.04 -2.57 -2.71
N THR A 19 -1.47 -3.61 -3.44
CA THR A 19 -0.80 -4.11 -4.65
C THR A 19 -0.75 -3.05 -5.76
N GLU A 20 -1.81 -2.27 -5.92
CA GLU A 20 -1.82 -1.18 -6.91
C GLU A 20 -0.79 -0.10 -6.56
N ILE A 21 -0.72 0.33 -5.30
CA ILE A 21 0.27 1.31 -4.83
C ILE A 21 1.68 0.73 -5.00
N ARG A 22 1.87 -0.55 -4.70
CA ARG A 22 3.16 -1.24 -4.84
C ARG A 22 3.66 -1.19 -6.28
N ARG A 23 2.80 -1.51 -7.24
CA ARG A 23 3.14 -1.44 -8.66
C ARG A 23 3.55 -0.02 -9.08
N GLU A 24 2.83 0.99 -8.62
CA GLU A 24 3.18 2.39 -8.89
C GLU A 24 4.54 2.78 -8.26
N ALA A 25 4.84 2.28 -7.06
CA ALA A 25 6.13 2.49 -6.40
C ALA A 25 7.28 1.81 -7.16
N VAL A 26 7.11 0.57 -7.59
CA VAL A 26 8.10 -0.15 -8.41
C VAL A 26 8.32 0.57 -9.74
N LEU A 27 7.25 0.99 -10.41
CA LEU A 27 7.37 1.74 -11.67
C LEU A 27 8.08 3.07 -11.46
N TYR A 28 7.79 3.77 -10.36
CA TYR A 28 8.48 5.00 -9.99
C TYR A 28 10.00 4.77 -9.87
N GLU A 29 10.42 3.72 -9.17
CA GLU A 29 11.84 3.41 -8.99
C GLU A 29 12.52 3.02 -10.30
N GLN A 30 11.86 2.19 -11.11
CA GLN A 30 12.36 1.82 -12.44
C GLN A 30 12.55 3.04 -13.35
N MET A 31 11.64 4.01 -13.29
CA MET A 31 11.71 5.19 -14.17
C MET A 31 12.64 6.30 -13.65
N PHE A 32 12.73 6.47 -12.33
CA PHE A 32 13.30 7.68 -11.73
C PHE A 32 14.43 7.44 -10.73
N CYS A 33 14.72 6.20 -10.37
CA CYS A 33 15.84 5.84 -9.49
C CYS A 33 16.91 5.00 -10.21
N ASP A 34 16.54 4.23 -11.23
CA ASP A 34 17.51 3.51 -12.06
C ASP A 34 18.32 4.47 -12.94
N GLU A 35 19.65 4.44 -12.81
CA GLU A 35 20.57 5.37 -13.50
C GLU A 35 20.42 5.33 -15.02
N SER A 36 20.21 4.14 -15.59
CA SER A 36 20.10 3.97 -17.04
C SER A 36 18.81 4.58 -17.58
N SER A 37 17.71 4.40 -16.85
CA SER A 37 16.40 4.96 -17.18
C SER A 37 16.38 6.47 -17.00
N VAL A 38 17.00 6.98 -15.93
CA VAL A 38 17.14 8.41 -15.66
C VAL A 38 17.98 9.11 -16.74
N ALA A 39 19.05 8.47 -17.22
CA ALA A 39 19.87 9.03 -18.31
C ALA A 39 19.05 9.21 -19.60
N VAL A 40 18.32 8.17 -20.02
CA VAL A 40 17.44 8.23 -21.21
C VAL A 40 16.35 9.29 -21.05
N ALA A 41 15.78 9.36 -19.85
CA ALA A 41 14.72 10.31 -19.53
C ALA A 41 15.24 11.76 -19.63
N ASN A 42 16.36 12.06 -18.97
CA ASN A 42 16.94 13.41 -18.93
C ASN A 42 17.44 13.91 -20.30
N ASP A 43 17.85 13.01 -21.20
CA ASP A 43 18.25 13.39 -22.56
C ASP A 43 17.07 13.83 -23.44
N THR A 44 15.83 13.48 -23.08
CA THR A 44 14.66 13.74 -23.92
C THR A 44 13.90 15.00 -23.46
N PHE A 45 13.38 15.03 -22.23
CA PHE A 45 12.55 16.13 -21.71
C PHE A 45 12.71 16.30 -20.18
N PRO A 46 13.84 16.84 -19.71
CA PRO A 46 14.20 16.82 -18.28
C PRO A 46 13.18 17.55 -17.39
N ASP A 47 12.66 18.71 -17.83
CA ASP A 47 11.68 19.48 -17.06
C ASP A 47 10.36 18.73 -16.91
N THR A 48 9.82 18.18 -17.99
CA THR A 48 8.58 17.39 -17.99
C THR A 48 8.71 16.18 -17.06
N LEU A 49 9.84 15.49 -17.11
CA LEU A 49 10.10 14.31 -16.29
C LEU A 49 10.26 14.65 -14.82
N SER A 50 10.85 15.80 -14.49
CA SER A 50 10.91 16.28 -13.11
C SER A 50 9.51 16.48 -12.51
N VAL A 51 8.57 17.00 -13.32
CA VAL A 51 7.17 17.18 -12.92
C VAL A 51 6.47 15.82 -12.76
N ILE A 52 6.63 14.91 -13.74
CA ILE A 52 6.03 13.57 -13.66
C ILE A 52 6.56 12.82 -12.44
N ARG A 53 7.88 12.81 -12.23
CA ARG A 53 8.53 12.19 -11.07
C ARG A 53 7.88 12.68 -9.77
N ARG A 54 7.76 14.00 -9.60
CA ARG A 54 7.12 14.59 -8.41
C ARG A 54 5.67 14.14 -8.27
N CYS A 55 4.88 14.19 -9.34
CA CYS A 55 3.47 13.81 -9.32
C CYS A 55 3.27 12.34 -8.93
N VAL A 56 4.07 11.43 -9.50
CA VAL A 56 4.01 9.99 -9.19
C VAL A 56 4.41 9.74 -7.74
N PHE A 57 5.53 10.32 -7.29
CA PHE A 57 5.98 10.19 -5.89
C PHE A 57 4.92 10.67 -4.90
N VAL A 58 4.36 11.85 -5.14
CA VAL A 58 3.29 12.42 -4.31
C VAL A 58 2.06 11.52 -4.30
N SER A 59 1.65 10.97 -5.44
CA SER A 59 0.52 10.05 -5.55
C SER A 59 0.73 8.81 -4.68
N VAL A 60 1.87 8.13 -4.84
CA VAL A 60 2.21 6.91 -4.09
C VAL A 60 2.22 7.19 -2.59
N VAL A 61 2.95 8.21 -2.14
CA VAL A 61 3.07 8.54 -0.71
C VAL A 61 1.73 8.94 -0.11
N THR A 62 0.90 9.69 -0.84
CA THR A 62 -0.43 10.11 -0.36
C THR A 62 -1.37 8.91 -0.20
N ARG A 63 -1.40 8.01 -1.19
CA ARG A 63 -2.24 6.81 -1.15
C ARG A 63 -1.79 5.84 -0.05
N LEU A 64 -0.49 5.62 0.08
CA LEU A 64 0.09 4.83 1.16
C LEU A 64 -0.30 5.44 2.52
N CYS A 65 -0.20 6.76 2.66
CA CYS A 65 -0.57 7.43 3.89
C CYS A 65 -2.06 7.26 4.25
N ALA A 66 -2.95 7.28 3.25
CA ALA A 66 -4.38 7.07 3.43
C ALA A 66 -4.72 5.66 3.95
N MET A 67 -3.88 4.65 3.69
CA MET A 67 -4.05 3.31 4.28
C MET A 67 -3.93 3.33 5.80
N PHE A 68 -3.18 4.29 6.36
CA PHE A 68 -2.90 4.41 7.80
C PHE A 68 -3.69 5.52 8.49
N ASP A 69 -4.62 6.15 7.78
CA ASP A 69 -5.46 7.18 8.38
C ASP A 69 -6.59 6.53 9.19
N PRO A 70 -6.86 7.04 10.40
CA PRO A 70 -8.04 6.61 11.13
C PRO A 70 -9.30 7.02 10.37
N PRO A 71 -10.44 6.32 10.54
CA PRO A 71 -11.71 6.75 9.99
C PRO A 71 -12.13 8.07 10.64
N GLU A 72 -11.82 9.19 10.00
CA GLU A 72 -12.28 10.51 10.41
C GLU A 72 -13.68 10.75 9.86
N SER A 73 -14.68 10.48 10.70
CA SER A 73 -16.06 10.99 10.55
C SER A 73 -16.90 10.33 9.45
N MET A 74 -18.16 9.99 9.81
CA MET A 74 -19.26 9.55 8.93
C MET A 74 -19.43 8.05 8.63
N ASN A 75 -19.32 7.15 9.62
CA ASN A 75 -19.90 5.78 9.56
C ASN A 75 -19.58 4.93 8.31
N ARG A 76 -18.61 5.32 7.48
CA ARG A 76 -18.12 4.53 6.36
C ARG A 76 -16.89 3.81 6.87
N GLU A 77 -16.97 2.49 6.92
CA GLU A 77 -15.83 1.63 7.22
C GLU A 77 -14.80 1.83 6.12
N ASN A 78 -13.83 2.72 6.35
CA ASN A 78 -12.64 2.76 5.53
C ASN A 78 -11.87 1.47 5.83
N PHE A 79 -11.54 0.68 4.81
CA PHE A 79 -10.65 -0.47 4.91
C PHE A 79 -9.20 -0.01 5.17
N SER A 80 -8.99 0.77 6.23
CA SER A 80 -7.67 1.22 6.68
C SER A 80 -6.99 0.09 7.44
N PHE A 81 -5.67 0.16 7.52
CA PHE A 81 -4.82 -0.73 8.31
C PHE A 81 -5.33 -0.84 9.76
N ALA A 82 -5.58 0.31 10.40
CA ALA A 82 -6.07 0.37 11.78
C ALA A 82 -7.47 -0.24 11.93
N HIS A 83 -8.36 -0.05 10.94
CA HIS A 83 -9.69 -0.63 10.95
C HIS A 83 -9.64 -2.16 10.87
N LEU A 84 -8.87 -2.72 9.95
CA LEU A 84 -8.75 -4.18 9.81
C LEU A 84 -8.07 -4.82 11.03
N LYS A 85 -7.00 -4.20 11.55
CA LYS A 85 -6.34 -4.61 12.80
C LYS A 85 -7.33 -4.68 13.97
N THR A 86 -8.22 -3.69 14.07
CA THR A 86 -9.25 -3.64 15.13
C THR A 86 -10.37 -4.66 14.89
N LYS A 87 -10.87 -4.75 13.65
CA LYS A 87 -12.01 -5.61 13.28
C LYS A 87 -11.69 -7.11 13.41
N TYR A 88 -10.44 -7.48 13.16
CA TYR A 88 -9.97 -8.86 13.17
C TYR A 88 -8.98 -9.15 14.32
N SER A 89 -8.96 -8.32 15.37
CA SER A 89 -7.99 -8.41 16.48
C SER A 89 -7.89 -9.80 17.11
N ASP A 90 -9.02 -10.52 17.21
CA ASP A 90 -9.10 -11.86 17.80
C ASP A 90 -8.38 -12.94 16.97
N HIS A 91 -7.97 -12.61 15.74
CA HIS A 91 -7.27 -13.50 14.82
C HIS A 91 -5.79 -13.16 14.64
N PHE A 92 -5.31 -12.07 15.26
CA PHE A 92 -3.90 -11.75 15.27
C PHE A 92 -3.18 -12.61 16.33
N SER A 93 -2.16 -13.35 15.90
CA SER A 93 -1.18 -13.94 16.82
C SER A 93 -0.22 -12.88 17.34
N ASP A 94 0.53 -13.20 18.39
CA ASP A 94 1.59 -12.31 18.91
C ASP A 94 2.61 -11.93 17.84
N GLU A 95 2.91 -12.85 16.91
CA GLU A 95 3.79 -12.63 15.76
C GLU A 95 3.20 -11.60 14.79
N LEU A 96 1.94 -11.77 14.37
CA LEU A 96 1.26 -10.82 13.48
C LEU A 96 1.07 -9.44 14.13
N LEU A 97 0.93 -9.39 15.46
CA LEU A 97 0.90 -8.13 16.20
C LEU A 97 2.25 -7.43 16.20
N GLN A 98 3.35 -8.18 16.30
CA GLN A 98 4.69 -7.63 16.18
C GLN A 98 4.94 -7.08 14.77
N ASP A 99 4.54 -7.81 13.73
CA ASP A 99 4.62 -7.33 12.35
C ASP A 99 3.84 -6.01 12.15
N CYS A 100 2.68 -5.87 12.79
CA CYS A 100 1.94 -4.60 12.78
C CYS A 100 2.74 -3.45 13.37
N ILE A 101 3.43 -3.69 14.50
CA ILE A 101 4.24 -2.69 15.18
C ILE A 101 5.41 -2.28 14.28
N ASP A 102 6.10 -3.26 13.69
CA ASP A 102 7.25 -3.03 12.82
C ASP A 102 6.86 -2.22 11.57
N ILE A 103 5.69 -2.50 10.98
CA ILE A 103 5.13 -1.71 9.87
C ILE A 103 4.79 -0.28 10.32
N GLU A 104 4.13 -0.11 11.47
CA GLU A 104 3.76 1.20 12.02
C GLU A 104 5.00 2.05 12.37
N ASP A 105 6.07 1.43 12.88
CA ASP A 105 7.37 2.04 13.12
C ASP A 105 8.04 2.44 11.80
N ARG A 106 8.09 1.54 10.80
CA ARG A 106 8.65 1.85 9.48
C ARG A 106 7.94 3.03 8.80
N VAL A 107 6.61 3.08 8.86
CA VAL A 107 5.83 4.21 8.31
C VAL A 107 6.20 5.54 8.97
N ARG A 108 6.48 5.51 10.27
CA ARG A 108 6.88 6.68 11.05
C ARG A 108 8.29 7.12 10.70
N ASP A 109 9.23 6.18 10.62
CA ASP A 109 10.65 6.44 10.36
C ASP A 109 10.88 6.99 8.94
N LEU A 110 10.10 6.51 7.97
CA LEU A 110 10.08 7.05 6.60
C LEU A 110 9.48 8.47 6.53
N GLY A 111 8.78 8.92 7.57
CA GLY A 111 8.20 10.26 7.63
C GLY A 111 7.00 10.46 6.72
N ILE A 112 6.34 9.39 6.26
CA ILE A 112 5.23 9.41 5.27
C ILE A 112 4.11 10.37 5.68
N LYS A 113 3.63 10.25 6.93
CA LYS A 113 2.57 11.11 7.47
C LYS A 113 2.99 12.58 7.54
N GLY A 114 4.24 12.83 7.96
CA GLY A 114 4.82 14.17 8.04
C GLY A 114 4.94 14.81 6.65
N PHE A 115 5.40 14.05 5.66
CA PHE A 115 5.48 14.48 4.26
C PHE A 115 4.11 14.87 3.72
N ARG A 116 3.11 13.99 3.83
CA ARG A 116 1.74 14.23 3.34
C ARG A 116 1.10 15.45 4.02
N ASN A 117 1.24 15.59 5.34
CA ASN A 117 0.69 16.73 6.06
C ASN A 117 1.34 18.05 5.63
N LYS A 118 2.67 18.06 5.42
CA LYS A 118 3.37 19.23 4.88
C LYS A 118 2.97 19.51 3.44
N LEU A 119 2.85 18.48 2.60
CA LEU A 119 2.40 18.64 1.22
C LEU A 119 1.02 19.32 1.16
N ILE A 120 0.05 18.84 1.93
CA ILE A 120 -1.31 19.42 1.97
C ILE A 120 -1.27 20.84 2.53
N ALA A 121 -0.66 21.04 3.71
CA ALA A 121 -0.59 22.36 4.35
C ALA A 121 0.20 23.40 3.54
N HIS A 122 1.16 22.95 2.72
CA HIS A 122 2.00 23.83 1.92
C HIS A 122 1.64 23.89 0.44
N HIS A 123 0.75 23.05 -0.11
CA HIS A 123 0.17 23.34 -1.44
C HIS A 123 -0.64 24.64 -1.39
N ASP A 124 -1.27 24.94 -0.25
CA ASP A 124 -1.88 26.24 0.04
C ASP A 124 -0.84 27.37 0.19
N ARG A 125 0.40 27.05 0.57
CA ARG A 125 1.48 28.02 0.85
C ARG A 125 2.47 28.24 -0.30
N LEU A 126 2.74 27.23 -1.13
CA LEU A 126 3.60 27.29 -2.33
C LEU A 126 2.96 28.11 -3.45
N ALA A 127 1.62 28.18 -3.48
CA ALA A 127 0.91 29.17 -4.29
C ALA A 127 1.27 30.62 -3.89
N VAL A 128 1.90 30.83 -2.72
CA VAL A 128 2.20 32.15 -2.13
C VAL A 128 3.71 32.38 -1.92
N PHE A 129 4.51 31.37 -1.55
CA PHE A 129 5.95 31.51 -1.27
C PHE A 129 6.72 30.25 -1.72
N GLY A 130 7.46 30.37 -2.81
CA GLY A 130 7.94 29.26 -3.64
C GLY A 130 9.33 28.68 -3.31
N ASP A 131 9.60 28.24 -2.08
CA ASP A 131 10.89 27.57 -1.80
C ASP A 131 10.83 26.72 -0.52
N GLU A 132 10.55 25.42 -0.61
CA GLU A 132 10.87 24.48 0.48
C GLU A 132 11.21 23.06 -0.02
N ASN A 133 12.32 22.51 0.48
CA ASN A 133 12.71 21.10 0.34
C ASN A 133 11.87 20.24 1.30
N TYR A 134 11.12 19.28 0.76
CA TYR A 134 10.36 18.33 1.59
C TYR A 134 11.29 17.34 2.27
N VAL A 135 11.15 17.17 3.59
CA VAL A 135 11.96 16.23 4.37
C VAL A 135 11.18 14.92 4.55
N HIS A 136 11.63 13.87 3.87
CA HIS A 136 11.28 12.47 4.09
C HIS A 136 12.57 11.63 4.07
N ASN A 137 12.56 10.45 4.69
CA ASN A 137 13.70 9.53 4.70
C ASN A 137 13.54 8.40 3.68
N ILE A 138 12.59 8.53 2.75
CA ILE A 138 12.30 7.51 1.73
C ILE A 138 13.47 7.42 0.74
N GLU A 139 14.12 6.26 0.72
CA GLU A 139 15.15 5.85 -0.23
C GLU A 139 14.59 4.84 -1.24
N GLN A 140 15.44 4.36 -2.14
CA GLN A 140 15.06 3.32 -3.10
C GLN A 140 14.71 2.01 -2.39
N ASN A 141 13.68 1.33 -2.86
CA ASN A 141 13.06 0.10 -2.33
C ASN A 141 12.25 0.27 -1.04
N ASP A 142 12.30 1.42 -0.35
CA ASP A 142 11.57 1.59 0.90
C ASP A 142 10.06 1.44 0.75
N LEU A 143 9.47 2.02 -0.30
CA LEU A 143 8.03 1.97 -0.52
C LEU A 143 7.57 0.60 -0.99
N PRO A 144 8.20 -0.05 -1.99
CA PRO A 144 7.88 -1.41 -2.37
C PRO A 144 8.00 -2.41 -1.21
N GLU A 145 9.09 -2.38 -0.45
CA GLU A 145 9.31 -3.33 0.66
C GLU A 145 8.33 -3.14 1.81
N LEU A 146 7.98 -1.88 2.13
CA LEU A 146 6.93 -1.59 3.11
C LEU A 146 5.58 -2.15 2.65
N LEU A 147 5.24 -1.98 1.36
CA LEU A 147 4.00 -2.52 0.80
C LEU A 147 3.99 -4.04 0.75
N ASP A 148 5.14 -4.67 0.47
CA ASP A 148 5.31 -6.13 0.56
C ASP A 148 5.06 -6.62 1.99
N SER A 149 5.64 -5.95 2.99
CA SER A 149 5.41 -6.28 4.41
C SER A 149 3.92 -6.20 4.79
N ILE A 150 3.20 -5.18 4.30
CA ILE A 150 1.76 -5.02 4.51
C ILE A 150 0.98 -6.15 3.84
N ILE A 151 1.34 -6.50 2.60
CA ILE A 151 0.67 -7.57 1.85
C ILE A 151 0.86 -8.91 2.55
N ASP A 152 2.08 -9.22 2.97
CA ASP A 152 2.44 -10.47 3.63
C ASP A 152 1.72 -10.62 4.98
N LEU A 153 1.66 -9.55 5.78
CA LEU A 153 0.92 -9.53 7.05
C LEU A 153 -0.55 -9.93 6.84
N PHE A 154 -1.24 -9.29 5.90
CA PHE A 154 -2.67 -9.51 5.70
C PHE A 154 -2.97 -10.83 4.96
N CYS A 155 -2.06 -11.34 4.14
CA CYS A 155 -2.15 -12.70 3.62
C CYS A 155 -2.07 -13.72 4.78
N SER A 156 -1.09 -13.54 5.67
CA SER A 156 -0.85 -14.39 6.83
C SER A 156 -2.02 -14.35 7.82
N LEU A 157 -2.64 -13.18 7.99
CA LEU A 157 -3.87 -13.03 8.78
C LEU A 157 -5.01 -13.90 8.23
N ILE A 158 -5.28 -13.88 6.91
CA ILE A 158 -6.33 -14.73 6.34
C ILE A 158 -5.97 -16.21 6.51
N ASP A 159 -4.70 -16.59 6.35
CA ASP A 159 -4.24 -17.98 6.54
C ASP A 159 -4.44 -18.47 7.98
N ALA A 160 -4.33 -17.59 8.97
CA ALA A 160 -4.56 -17.88 10.38
C ALA A 160 -6.07 -17.99 10.76
N MET A 161 -6.98 -17.50 9.92
CA MET A 161 -8.41 -17.48 10.25
C MET A 161 -9.10 -18.85 10.12
N PRO A 162 -10.02 -19.20 11.04
CA PRO A 162 -10.75 -20.46 10.98
C PRO A 162 -11.69 -20.51 9.77
N GLY A 163 -11.75 -21.66 9.09
CA GLY A 163 -12.58 -21.84 7.89
C GLY A 163 -11.90 -21.46 6.57
N ARG A 164 -10.58 -21.16 6.57
CA ARG A 164 -9.79 -20.94 5.35
C ARG A 164 -9.96 -22.04 4.30
N GLY A 165 -10.08 -23.31 4.72
CA GLY A 165 -10.30 -24.44 3.80
C GLY A 165 -11.62 -24.40 3.02
N GLU A 166 -12.58 -23.56 3.42
CA GLU A 166 -13.83 -23.31 2.70
C GLU A 166 -13.67 -22.26 1.59
N ILE A 167 -12.54 -21.54 1.58
CA ILE A 167 -12.16 -20.59 0.53
C ILE A 167 -11.18 -21.30 -0.39
N THR A 168 -11.59 -21.52 -1.65
CA THR A 168 -10.67 -22.01 -2.68
C THR A 168 -9.95 -20.81 -3.27
N MET A 169 -8.65 -20.68 -2.97
CA MET A 169 -7.79 -19.69 -3.64
C MET A 169 -7.67 -20.07 -5.12
N THR A 170 -8.39 -19.41 -6.02
CA THR A 170 -8.19 -19.56 -7.47
C THR A 170 -7.06 -18.64 -7.94
N GLY A 171 -5.88 -18.79 -7.36
CA GLY A 171 -4.69 -18.02 -7.72
C GLY A 171 -3.43 -18.76 -7.33
N LYS A 172 -2.46 -18.80 -8.25
CA LYS A 172 -1.11 -19.32 -8.03
C LYS A 172 -0.46 -18.55 -6.87
N GLY A 173 0.32 -19.24 -6.05
CA GLY A 173 0.85 -18.74 -4.78
C GLY A 173 1.64 -17.43 -4.85
N ALA A 174 1.96 -16.89 -3.68
CA ALA A 174 2.53 -15.56 -3.43
C ALA A 174 3.78 -15.17 -4.27
N GLY A 175 4.48 -16.13 -4.89
CA GLY A 175 5.63 -15.89 -5.75
C GLY A 175 5.33 -15.73 -7.25
N ASP A 176 4.07 -15.75 -7.69
CA ASP A 176 3.70 -15.82 -9.12
C ASP A 176 2.71 -14.71 -9.55
N PHE A 177 2.53 -13.65 -8.76
CA PHE A 177 1.82 -12.45 -9.20
C PHE A 177 2.67 -11.73 -10.25
N SER A 178 2.26 -11.80 -11.51
CA SER A 178 2.96 -11.11 -12.59
C SER A 178 2.96 -9.60 -12.32
N ASP A 179 4.06 -8.92 -12.64
CA ASP A 179 4.22 -7.44 -12.50
C ASP A 179 3.13 -6.61 -13.20
N SER A 180 2.29 -7.24 -14.04
CA SER A 180 1.14 -6.65 -14.73
C SER A 180 -0.20 -6.81 -14.02
N ASP A 181 -0.29 -7.54 -12.90
CA ASP A 181 -1.55 -7.73 -12.17
C ASP A 181 -1.94 -6.45 -11.43
N ASN A 182 -3.19 -6.02 -11.60
CA ASN A 182 -3.76 -4.79 -11.03
C ASN A 182 -4.50 -5.05 -9.71
N GLY A 183 -4.13 -6.11 -8.98
CA GLY A 183 -4.86 -6.61 -7.81
C GLY A 183 -6.13 -7.38 -8.18
N ALA A 184 -6.51 -7.44 -9.47
CA ALA A 184 -7.66 -8.21 -9.90
C ALA A 184 -7.42 -9.72 -9.83
N ALA A 185 -6.19 -10.22 -10.05
CA ALA A 185 -5.91 -11.64 -9.87
C ALA A 185 -5.89 -12.03 -8.39
N LEU A 186 -5.54 -11.12 -7.47
CA LEU A 186 -5.72 -11.33 -6.03
C LEU A 186 -7.20 -11.33 -5.63
N LEU A 187 -8.00 -10.39 -6.14
CA LEU A 187 -9.46 -10.40 -5.98
C LEU A 187 -10.10 -11.65 -6.61
N LEU A 188 -9.58 -12.15 -7.74
CA LEU A 188 -10.01 -13.41 -8.38
C LEU A 188 -9.54 -14.64 -7.61
N ALA A 189 -8.35 -14.59 -7.00
CA ALA A 189 -7.84 -15.65 -6.15
C ALA A 189 -8.67 -15.78 -4.89
N LEU A 190 -9.06 -14.64 -4.30
CA LEU A 190 -9.92 -14.56 -3.12
C LEU A 190 -11.42 -14.64 -3.47
N ALA A 191 -11.79 -14.64 -4.75
CA ALA A 191 -13.17 -14.82 -5.20
C ALA A 191 -13.62 -16.26 -4.93
N VAL A 192 -14.42 -16.41 -3.89
CA VAL A 192 -14.96 -17.68 -3.37
C VAL A 192 -15.67 -18.47 -4.47
N GLY A 193 -15.04 -19.55 -4.94
CA GLY A 193 -15.67 -20.53 -5.81
C GLY A 193 -16.86 -21.20 -5.11
N SER A 194 -18.07 -21.02 -5.66
CA SER A 194 -19.27 -21.73 -5.22
C SER A 194 -19.15 -23.21 -5.58
N LYS A 195 -18.77 -24.07 -4.63
CA LYS A 195 -19.11 -25.49 -4.76
C LYS A 195 -20.62 -25.61 -4.55
N LYS A 196 -21.34 -25.74 -5.66
CA LYS A 196 -22.71 -26.26 -5.69
C LYS A 196 -22.74 -27.68 -5.15
#